data_AF-A0A7V6C730-F1
#
_entry.id   AF-A0A7V6C730-F1
#
_cell.length_a   1.000
_cell.length_b   1.000
_cell.length_c   1.000
_cell.angle_alpha   90.00
_cell.angle_beta   90.00
_cell.angle_gamma   90.00
#
_symmetry.space_group_name_H-M   'P 1'
#
loop_
_entity.id
_entity.type
_entity.pdbx_description
1 polymer ?
#
loop_
_entity_poly.entity_id
_entity_poly.type
_entity_poly.pdbx_seq_one_letter_code
_entity_poly.pdbx_strand_id
1 'polypeptide(L)'
;MHRNSRITTIALFIAIAVALHWIESFIPRPAPFLRFGLANIITLTALYAFGGLWALFVVISRVIIGSALTGSIFTPTFFFSLSGGIAAGIIMWHMPKKAFSAIGVSVGGAVGHMACQLFLAGIMIRQLSLIHVLPFFV
;
A
#
# COMPACT_ATOMS: atom_id res chain seq x y z
N MET A 1 23.72 15.99 -11.24
CA MET A 1 23.26 14.60 -11.48
C MET A 1 22.33 14.61 -12.70
N HIS A 2 22.79 14.04 -13.81
CA HIS A 2 22.12 14.09 -15.12
C HIS A 2 20.74 13.43 -15.07
N ARG A 3 19.77 14.00 -15.79
CA ARG A 3 18.33 13.62 -15.79
C ARG A 3 18.09 12.11 -15.93
N ASN A 4 18.96 11.41 -16.66
CA ASN A 4 18.88 9.95 -16.85
C ASN A 4 19.11 9.16 -15.56
N SER A 5 20.06 9.54 -14.70
CA SER A 5 20.35 8.80 -13.47
C SER A 5 19.18 8.80 -12.50
N ARG A 6 18.41 9.90 -12.42
CA ARG A 6 17.22 9.98 -11.56
C ARG A 6 16.11 9.05 -12.01
N ILE A 7 15.86 8.97 -13.32
CA ILE A 7 14.85 8.07 -13.88
C ILE A 7 15.23 6.61 -13.63
N THR A 8 16.51 6.25 -13.82
CA THR A 8 17.00 4.89 -13.55
C THR A 8 16.84 4.51 -12.08
N THR A 9 17.13 5.42 -11.14
CA THR A 9 16.95 5.13 -9.71
C THR A 9 15.48 4.95 -9.36
N ILE A 10 14.58 5.80 -9.88
CA ILE A 10 13.14 5.65 -9.64
C ILE A 10 12.62 4.33 -10.22
N ALA A 11 13.04 3.97 -11.44
CA ALA A 11 12.69 2.69 -12.06
C ALA A 11 13.18 1.50 -11.23
N LEU A 12 14.39 1.57 -10.65
CA LEU A 12 14.91 0.54 -9.75
C LEU A 12 14.07 0.42 -8.47
N PHE A 13 13.70 1.55 -7.85
CA PHE A 13 12.83 1.55 -6.68
C PHE A 13 11.45 0.95 -6.99
N ILE A 14 10.87 1.26 -8.16
CA ILE A 14 9.61 0.66 -8.62
C ILE A 14 9.79 -0.84 -8.82
N ALA A 15 10.86 -1.28 -9.47
CA ALA A 15 11.14 -2.71 -9.70
C ALA A 15 11.27 -3.47 -8.37
N ILE A 16 11.99 -2.92 -7.40
CA ILE A 16 12.12 -3.49 -6.05
C ILE A 16 10.75 -3.53 -5.35
N ALA A 17 9.95 -2.46 -5.44
CA ALA A 17 8.60 -2.41 -4.85
C ALA A 17 7.68 -3.49 -5.43
N VAL A 18 7.74 -3.69 -6.75
CA VAL A 18 6.96 -4.72 -7.46
C VAL A 18 7.43 -6.13 -7.04
N ALA A 19 8.75 -6.36 -7.02
CA ALA A 19 9.31 -7.65 -6.61
C ALA A 19 8.93 -8.01 -5.17
N LEU A 20 9.04 -7.06 -4.24
CA LEU A 20 8.62 -7.26 -2.84
C LEU A 20 7.12 -7.51 -2.75
N HIS A 21 6.29 -6.78 -3.50
CA HIS A 21 4.84 -6.98 -3.51
C HIS A 21 4.46 -8.38 -4.03
N TRP A 22 5.18 -8.86 -5.04
CA TRP A 22 4.98 -10.19 -5.60
C TRP A 22 5.42 -11.28 -4.60
N ILE A 23 6.59 -11.13 -3.97
CA ILE A 23 7.06 -12.04 -2.90
C ILE A 23 6.09 -12.05 -1.73
N GLU A 24 5.61 -10.88 -1.28
CA GLU A 24 4.62 -10.76 -0.21
C GLU A 24 3.30 -11.46 -0.55
N SER A 25 2.97 -11.61 -1.84
CA SER A 25 1.79 -12.35 -2.28
C SER A 25 1.90 -13.87 -2.09
N PHE A 26 3.13 -14.40 -2.02
CA PHE A 26 3.38 -15.81 -1.69
C PHE A 26 3.41 -16.08 -0.19
N ILE A 27 3.56 -15.05 0.64
CA ILE A 27 3.57 -15.23 2.09
C ILE A 27 2.13 -15.47 2.56
N PRO A 28 1.82 -16.62 3.19
CA PRO A 28 0.50 -16.89 3.72
C PRO A 28 0.14 -15.81 4.73
N ARG A 29 -1.03 -15.20 4.54
CA ARG A 29 -1.45 -14.03 5.32
C ARG A 29 -1.93 -14.48 6.70
N PRO A 30 -1.43 -13.90 7.80
CA PRO A 30 -1.87 -14.25 9.15
C PRO A 30 -3.33 -13.86 9.40
N ALA A 31 -3.88 -12.88 8.66
CA ALA A 31 -5.29 -12.52 8.68
C ALA A 31 -5.74 -11.98 7.31
N PRO A 32 -7.03 -12.11 6.95
CA PRO A 32 -7.54 -11.66 5.65
C PRO A 32 -7.25 -10.18 5.33
N PHE A 33 -7.10 -9.33 6.34
CA PHE A 33 -6.83 -7.90 6.22
C PHE A 33 -5.41 -7.48 6.64
N LEU A 34 -4.60 -8.39 7.18
CA LEU A 34 -3.25 -8.07 7.63
C LEU A 34 -2.24 -8.44 6.54
N ARG A 35 -1.66 -7.40 5.91
CA ARG A 35 -0.48 -7.54 5.04
C ARG A 35 0.75 -7.15 5.84
N PHE A 36 1.87 -7.82 5.59
CA PHE A 36 3.15 -7.49 6.24
C PHE A 36 3.62 -6.07 5.93
N GLY A 37 3.12 -5.48 4.82
CA GLY A 37 3.42 -4.11 4.46
C GLY A 37 4.85 -3.93 3.96
N LEU A 38 5.50 -5.01 3.51
CA LEU A 38 6.85 -4.97 2.95
C LEU A 38 6.92 -3.98 1.78
N ALA A 39 5.89 -4.00 0.93
CA ALA A 39 5.78 -3.02 -0.15
C ALA A 39 5.66 -1.57 0.37
N ASN A 40 5.01 -1.34 1.52
CA ASN A 40 4.86 -0.01 2.12
C ASN A 40 6.16 0.53 2.71
N ILE A 41 7.09 -0.33 3.13
CA ILE A 41 8.45 0.09 3.50
C ILE A 41 9.12 0.76 2.29
N ILE A 42 9.00 0.18 1.09
CA ILE A 42 9.56 0.81 -0.12
C ILE A 42 8.85 2.14 -0.44
N THR A 43 7.54 2.23 -0.23
CA THR A 43 6.79 3.49 -0.37
C THR A 43 7.30 4.56 0.59
N LEU A 44 7.55 4.21 1.85
CA LEU A 44 8.13 5.10 2.85
C LEU A 44 9.53 5.53 2.41
N THR A 45 10.39 4.61 1.99
CA THR A 45 11.73 4.94 1.51
C THR A 45 11.68 5.88 0.31
N ALA A 46 10.77 5.64 -0.64
CA ALA A 46 10.54 6.52 -1.79
C ALA A 46 10.03 7.91 -1.36
N LEU A 47 9.19 7.97 -0.33
CA LEU A 47 8.68 9.22 0.24
C LEU A 47 9.78 10.06 0.88
N TYR A 48 10.76 9.44 1.53
CA TYR A 48 11.90 10.13 2.12
C TYR A 48 12.98 10.48 1.09
N ALA A 49 13.18 9.64 0.06
CA ALA A 49 14.22 9.85 -0.95
C ALA A 49 13.81 10.81 -2.08
N PHE A 50 12.57 10.71 -2.56
CA PHE A 50 12.10 11.44 -3.75
C PHE A 50 10.93 12.39 -3.45
N GLY A 51 10.19 12.17 -2.36
CA GLY A 51 9.06 12.99 -1.95
C GLY A 51 7.69 12.35 -2.19
N GLY A 52 6.63 13.06 -1.78
CA GLY A 52 5.25 12.55 -1.74
C GLY A 52 4.69 12.08 -3.07
N LEU A 53 4.83 12.91 -4.11
CA LEU A 53 4.34 12.59 -5.45
C LEU A 53 4.97 11.31 -6.01
N TRP A 54 6.28 11.14 -5.81
CA TRP A 54 7.01 9.97 -6.29
C TRP A 54 6.66 8.70 -5.49
N ALA A 55 6.41 8.82 -4.19
CA ALA A 55 5.93 7.71 -3.38
C ALA A 55 4.56 7.20 -3.84
N LEU A 56 3.63 8.11 -4.14
CA LEU A 56 2.32 7.76 -4.71
C LEU A 56 2.47 7.10 -6.09
N PHE A 57 3.38 7.62 -6.92
CA PHE A 57 3.66 6.99 -8.21
C PHE A 57 4.16 5.55 -8.05
N VAL A 58 5.10 5.30 -7.12
CA VAL A 58 5.58 3.94 -6.81
C VAL A 58 4.44 3.02 -6.36
N VAL A 59 3.53 3.52 -5.51
CA VAL A 59 2.35 2.75 -5.05
C VAL A 59 1.41 2.41 -6.20
N ILE A 60 1.12 3.36 -7.08
CA ILE A 60 0.21 3.15 -8.20
C ILE A 60 0.85 2.15 -9.18
N SER A 61 2.11 2.37 -9.56
CA SER A 61 2.85 1.49 -10.45
C SER A 61 2.96 0.07 -9.90
N ARG A 62 3.31 -0.11 -8.62
CA ARG A 62 3.44 -1.45 -8.04
C ARG A 62 2.11 -2.20 -8.02
N VAL A 63 0.99 -1.51 -7.79
CA VAL A 63 -0.33 -2.16 -7.73
C VAL A 63 -0.80 -2.54 -9.13
N ILE A 64 -0.61 -1.66 -10.12
CA ILE A 64 -0.93 -1.95 -11.53
C ILE A 64 -0.09 -3.13 -12.03
N ILE A 65 1.23 -3.05 -11.88
CA ILE A 65 2.14 -4.10 -12.36
C ILE A 65 1.92 -5.41 -11.59
N GLY A 66 1.83 -5.33 -10.25
CA GLY A 66 1.60 -6.50 -9.40
C GLY A 66 0.31 -7.23 -9.74
N SER A 67 -0.78 -6.49 -9.94
CA SER A 67 -2.08 -7.09 -10.29
C SER A 67 -2.11 -7.60 -11.72
N ALA A 68 -1.31 -7.01 -12.63
CA ALA A 68 -1.12 -7.55 -13.97
C ALA A 68 -0.38 -8.88 -13.96
N LEU A 69 0.67 -9.01 -13.13
CA LEU A 69 1.43 -10.25 -12.98
C LEU A 69 0.60 -11.37 -12.36
N THR A 70 -0.31 -11.05 -11.42
CA THR A 70 -1.20 -12.05 -10.80
C THR A 70 -2.51 -12.27 -11.58
N GLY A 71 -2.69 -11.66 -12.75
CA GLY A 71 -3.94 -11.74 -13.53
C GLY A 71 -5.18 -11.22 -12.79
N SER A 72 -4.99 -10.42 -11.74
CA SER A 72 -6.04 -9.89 -10.87
C SER A 72 -6.39 -8.44 -11.19
N ILE A 73 -6.14 -7.98 -12.42
CA ILE A 73 -6.52 -6.63 -12.83
C ILE A 73 -8.05 -6.53 -12.82
N PHE A 74 -8.60 -5.41 -12.32
CA PHE A 74 -10.04 -5.16 -12.16
C PHE A 74 -10.80 -6.04 -11.17
N THR A 75 -10.12 -6.83 -10.34
CA THR A 75 -10.78 -7.55 -9.25
C THR A 75 -11.01 -6.65 -8.03
N PRO A 76 -11.90 -7.03 -7.08
CA PRO A 76 -12.04 -6.30 -5.81
C PRO A 76 -10.72 -6.17 -5.05
N THR A 77 -9.81 -7.14 -5.19
CA THR A 77 -8.49 -7.11 -4.54
C THR A 77 -7.56 -6.04 -5.14
N PHE A 78 -7.70 -5.72 -6.43
CA PHE A 78 -7.01 -4.58 -7.06
C PHE A 78 -7.47 -3.28 -6.42
N PHE A 79 -8.79 -3.06 -6.32
CA PHE A 79 -9.35 -1.84 -5.73
C PHE A 79 -8.94 -1.68 -4.27
N PHE A 80 -8.95 -2.74 -3.47
CA PHE A 80 -8.46 -2.69 -2.08
C PHE A 80 -6.96 -2.41 -1.99
N SER A 81 -6.14 -2.96 -2.89
CA SER A 81 -4.69 -2.72 -2.89
C SER A 81 -4.36 -1.28 -3.29
N LEU A 82 -5.05 -0.74 -4.30
CA LEU A 82 -4.82 0.59 -4.82
C LEU A 82 -5.25 1.67 -3.83
N SER A 83 -6.49 1.59 -3.35
CA SER A 83 -7.05 2.54 -2.40
C SER A 83 -6.31 2.57 -1.08
N GLY A 84 -6.06 1.40 -0.48
CA GLY A 84 -5.26 1.27 0.73
C GLY A 84 -3.87 1.88 0.53
N GLY A 85 -3.22 1.56 -0.58
CA GLY A 85 -1.90 2.09 -0.92
C GLY A 85 -1.88 3.61 -1.01
N ILE A 86 -2.86 4.20 -1.69
CA ILE A 86 -2.99 5.65 -1.85
C ILE A 86 -3.25 6.31 -0.50
N ALA A 87 -4.18 5.77 0.29
CA ALA A 87 -4.48 6.27 1.63
C ALA A 87 -3.24 6.26 2.53
N ALA A 88 -2.49 5.16 2.52
CA ALA A 88 -1.23 5.03 3.24
C ALA A 88 -0.20 6.08 2.78
N GLY A 89 -0.04 6.26 1.48
CA GLY A 89 0.87 7.25 0.90
C GLY A 89 0.51 8.69 1.27
N ILE A 90 -0.78 9.04 1.24
CA ILE A 90 -1.29 10.37 1.63
C ILE A 90 -1.05 10.62 3.12
N ILE A 91 -1.39 9.65 3.97
CA ILE A 91 -1.19 9.78 5.42
C ILE A 91 0.30 9.94 5.73
N MET A 92 1.16 9.10 5.14
CA MET A 92 2.60 9.21 5.33
C MET A 92 3.16 10.54 4.84
N TRP A 93 2.62 11.10 3.74
CA TRP A 93 3.03 12.41 3.24
C TRP A 93 2.66 13.53 4.22
N HIS A 94 1.41 13.59 4.67
CA HIS A 94 0.94 14.69 5.54
C HIS A 94 1.36 14.57 7.00
N MET A 95 1.89 13.42 7.42
CA MET A 95 2.34 13.20 8.80
C MET A 95 3.58 14.04 9.12
N PRO A 96 3.62 14.75 10.27
CA PRO A 96 4.70 15.66 10.58
C PRO A 96 6.01 14.90 10.87
N LYS A 97 6.91 14.90 9.89
CA LYS A 97 8.21 14.21 9.93
C LYS A 97 9.15 14.72 11.04
N LYS A 98 8.88 15.90 11.61
CA LYS A 98 9.63 16.47 12.74
C LYS A 98 9.15 15.93 14.10
N ALA A 99 7.92 15.45 14.18
CA ALA A 99 7.31 14.94 15.41
C ALA A 99 7.34 13.40 15.49
N PHE A 100 7.38 12.73 14.33
CA PHE A 100 7.36 11.27 14.26
C PHE A 100 8.62 10.71 13.61
N SER A 101 9.17 9.65 14.21
CA SER A 101 10.22 8.82 13.60
C SER A 101 9.70 8.14 12.32
N ALA A 102 10.61 7.70 11.45
CA ALA A 102 10.27 6.95 10.23
C ALA A 102 9.36 5.74 10.53
N ILE A 103 9.57 5.08 11.69
CA ILE A 103 8.73 3.98 12.16
C ILE A 103 7.30 4.46 12.44
N GLY A 104 7.13 5.60 13.12
CA GLY A 104 5.82 6.17 13.42
C GLY A 104 5.05 6.57 12.15
N VAL A 105 5.74 7.14 11.17
CA VAL A 105 5.16 7.45 9.86
C VAL A 105 4.70 6.18 9.16
N SER A 106 5.50 5.10 9.20
CA SER A 106 5.13 3.79 8.65
C SER A 106 3.88 3.21 9.33
N VAL A 107 3.82 3.27 10.67
CA VAL A 107 2.67 2.79 11.44
C VAL A 107 1.40 3.58 11.10
N GLY A 108 1.49 4.91 11.01
CA GLY A 108 0.37 5.75 10.55
C GLY A 108 -0.09 5.37 9.15
N GLY A 109 0.85 5.13 8.24
CA GLY A 109 0.57 4.62 6.90
C GLY A 109 -0.13 3.25 6.91
N ALA A 110 0.31 2.32 7.76
CA ALA A 110 -0.27 0.98 7.88
C ALA A 110 -1.71 1.04 8.43
N VAL A 111 -1.96 1.85 9.46
CA VAL A 111 -3.31 2.07 10.00
C VAL A 111 -4.22 2.68 8.93
N GLY A 112 -3.72 3.69 8.21
CA GLY A 112 -4.43 4.30 7.09
C GLY A 112 -4.78 3.33 5.98
N HIS A 113 -3.83 2.48 5.61
CA HIS A 113 -4.01 1.41 4.63
C HIS A 113 -5.15 0.47 5.03
N MET A 114 -5.10 -0.03 6.27
CA MET A 114 -6.08 -0.97 6.80
C MET A 114 -7.47 -0.35 6.94
N ALA A 115 -7.55 0.90 7.44
CA ALA A 115 -8.80 1.62 7.58
C ALA A 115 -9.49 1.84 6.22
N CYS A 116 -8.72 2.24 5.19
CA CYS A 116 -9.25 2.42 3.84
C CYS A 116 -9.70 1.09 3.21
N GLN A 117 -8.93 0.02 3.38
CA GLN A 117 -9.32 -1.31 2.90
C GLN A 117 -10.59 -1.82 3.57
N LEU A 118 -10.73 -1.63 4.89
CA LEU A 118 -11.92 -2.03 5.63
C LEU A 118 -13.15 -1.22 5.20
N PHE A 119 -12.98 0.09 5.03
CA PHE A 119 -14.04 0.99 4.55
C PHE A 119 -14.53 0.58 3.16
N LEU A 120 -13.61 0.33 2.22
CA LEU A 120 -13.97 -0.11 0.88
C LEU A 120 -14.50 -1.54 0.85
N ALA A 121 -14.03 -2.43 1.72
CA ALA A 121 -14.62 -3.74 1.89
C ALA A 121 -16.08 -3.61 2.32
N GLY A 122 -16.40 -2.73 3.28
CA GLY A 122 -17.77 -2.45 3.70
C GLY A 122 -18.67 -1.94 2.56
N ILE A 123 -18.13 -1.12 1.64
CA ILE A 123 -18.88 -0.58 0.50
C ILE A 123 -19.03 -1.60 -0.63
N MET A 124 -17.93 -2.24 -1.05
CA MET A 124 -17.91 -3.13 -2.23
C MET A 124 -18.55 -4.48 -1.95
N ILE A 125 -18.42 -5.01 -0.72
CA ILE A 125 -18.88 -6.37 -0.43
C ILE A 125 -20.41 -6.40 -0.31
N ARG A 126 -21.12 -5.29 -0.05
CA ARG A 126 -22.60 -5.15 -0.01
C ARG A 126 -23.37 -6.32 0.63
N GLN A 127 -22.70 -7.14 1.42
CA GLN A 127 -23.25 -8.31 2.05
C GLN A 127 -23.67 -7.87 3.44
N LEU A 128 -24.98 -7.67 3.63
CA LEU A 128 -25.64 -7.51 4.94
C LEU A 128 -25.23 -8.59 5.97
N SER A 129 -24.53 -9.65 5.55
CA SER A 129 -24.01 -10.72 6.39
C SER A 129 -22.79 -10.33 7.26
N LEU A 130 -22.00 -9.29 6.93
CA LEU A 130 -20.86 -8.91 7.79
C LEU A 130 -21.28 -8.12 9.04
N ILE A 131 -22.43 -7.45 9.00
CA ILE A 131 -23.04 -6.80 10.18
C ILE A 131 -23.42 -7.85 11.24
N HIS A 132 -23.67 -9.10 10.83
CA HIS A 132 -23.97 -10.21 11.73
C HIS A 132 -22.73 -10.89 12.35
N VAL A 133 -21.51 -10.58 11.89
CA VAL A 133 -20.25 -11.13 12.47
C VAL A 133 -19.62 -10.17 13.49
N LEU A 134 -20.06 -8.91 13.51
CA LEU A 134 -19.72 -7.91 14.53
C LEU A 134 -19.93 -8.37 15.99
N PRO A 135 -21.01 -9.10 16.37
CA PRO A 135 -21.19 -9.58 17.74
C PRO A 135 -20.32 -10.80 18.09
N PHE A 136 -19.46 -11.30 17.21
CA PHE A 136 -18.53 -12.39 17.53
C PHE A 136 -17.11 -11.88 17.89
N PHE A 137 -16.82 -10.61 17.62
CA PHE A 137 -15.53 -9.97 17.90
C PHE A 137 -15.58 -8.89 18.99
N VAL A 138 -16.73 -8.74 19.66
CA VAL A 138 -16.91 -8.03 20.94
C VAL A 138 -17.19 -9.07 22.01
#